data_AF-A0A964FMN1-F1
#
_entry.id   AF-A0A964FMN1-F1
#
_cell.length_a   1.000
_cell.length_b   1.000
_cell.length_c   1.000
_cell.angle_alpha   90.00
_cell.angle_beta   90.00
_cell.angle_gamma   90.00
#
_symmetry.space_group_name_H-M   'P 1'
#
loop_
_entity.id
_entity.type
_entity.pdbx_description
1 polymer ?
#
loop_
_entity_poly.entity_id
_entity_poly.type
_entity_poly.pdbx_seq_one_letter_code
_entity_poly.pdbx_strand_id
1 'polypeptide(L)'
;MAYSSENPIVQLKKCLTLAQDVGSHAEANRAFEQLCGIIDAENPMAAQLLEMLWEDAIMARRSALFWQQMSEVEKDMANRMMENMTQMRQNYLRLMQEM
;
A
#
# COMPACT_ATOMS: atom_id res chain seq x y z
N MET A 1 25.10 28.94 14.35
CA MET A 1 25.06 27.56 14.87
C MET A 1 24.80 26.65 13.69
N ALA A 2 25.75 25.78 13.36
CA ALA A 2 25.63 24.86 12.23
C ALA A 2 24.70 23.72 12.63
N TYR A 3 23.44 23.77 12.19
CA TYR A 3 22.58 22.60 12.23
C TYR A 3 23.18 21.60 11.24
N SER A 4 23.68 20.49 11.77
CA SER A 4 24.06 19.34 10.96
C SER A 4 22.77 18.79 10.37
N SER A 5 22.37 19.31 9.21
CA SER A 5 21.26 18.79 8.43
C SER A 5 21.67 17.38 8.00
N GLU A 6 21.10 16.37 8.64
CA GLU A 6 21.17 15.00 8.15
C GLU A 6 20.93 15.01 6.64
N ASN A 7 21.77 14.27 5.90
CA ASN A 7 21.75 14.27 4.45
C ASN A 7 20.31 14.07 3.92
N PRO A 8 19.76 15.00 3.10
CA PRO A 8 18.38 14.94 2.60
C PRO A 8 18.04 13.61 1.93
N ILE A 9 19.03 12.94 1.33
CA ILE A 9 18.89 11.62 0.70
C ILE A 9 18.60 10.54 1.75
N VAL A 10 19.22 10.62 2.93
CA VAL A 10 19.01 9.67 4.03
C VAL A 10 17.61 9.87 4.63
N GLN A 11 17.19 11.12 4.80
CA GLN A 11 15.84 11.43 5.27
C GLN A 11 14.77 10.99 4.26
N LEU A 12 14.98 11.23 2.97
CA LEU A 12 14.08 10.76 1.92
C LEU A 12 13.98 9.23 1.90
N LYS A 13 15.13 8.52 2.04
CA LYS A 13 15.12 7.05 2.16
C LYS A 13 14.29 6.58 3.34
N LYS A 14 14.41 7.23 4.49
CA LYS A 14 13.60 6.91 5.68
C LYS A 14 12.11 7.13 5.42
N CYS A 15 11.74 8.21 4.75
CA CYS A 15 10.36 8.47 4.34
C CYS A 15 9.85 7.34 3.42
N LEU A 16 10.62 6.96 2.40
CA LEU A 16 10.28 5.86 1.49
C LEU A 16 10.17 4.49 2.18
N THR A 17 10.97 4.27 3.23
CA THR A 17 10.90 3.07 4.08
C THR A 17 9.63 3.07 4.94
N LEU A 18 9.27 4.21 5.54
CA LEU A 18 8.01 4.34 6.28
C LEU A 18 6.80 4.24 5.36
N ALA A 19 6.92 4.71 4.13
CA ALA A 19 5.87 4.59 3.12
C ALA A 19 5.73 3.16 2.58
N GLN A 20 6.53 2.17 2.98
CA GLN A 20 6.33 0.78 2.51
C GLN A 20 5.10 0.15 3.14
N ASP A 21 4.83 0.50 4.37
CA ASP A 21 3.64 0.08 5.08
C ASP A 21 2.56 1.18 4.96
N VAL A 22 1.36 0.74 4.57
CA VAL A 22 0.19 1.60 4.41
C VAL A 22 -0.29 2.10 5.78
N GLY A 23 -0.08 1.32 6.84
CA GLY A 23 -0.38 1.74 8.22
C GLY A 23 0.44 2.95 8.67
N SER A 24 1.68 3.08 8.19
CA SER A 24 2.59 4.18 8.52
C SER A 24 2.61 5.31 7.50
N HIS A 25 1.71 5.34 6.50
CA HIS A 25 1.65 6.42 5.52
C HIS A 25 1.45 7.81 6.15
N ALA A 26 0.66 7.92 7.22
CA ALA A 26 0.46 9.19 7.93
C ALA A 26 1.74 9.68 8.64
N GLU A 27 2.61 8.77 9.06
CA GLU A 27 3.92 9.11 9.62
C GLU A 27 4.93 9.43 8.52
N ALA A 28 4.90 8.67 7.42
CA ALA A 28 5.72 8.89 6.25
C ALA A 28 5.46 10.27 5.63
N ASN A 29 4.19 10.66 5.48
CA ASN A 29 3.81 11.99 4.97
C ASN A 29 4.30 13.10 5.90
N ARG A 30 4.13 12.97 7.22
CA ARG A 30 4.64 13.96 8.17
C ARG A 30 6.15 14.11 8.12
N ALA A 31 6.89 13.00 8.01
CA ALA A 31 8.35 13.03 7.86
C ALA A 31 8.78 13.65 6.53
N PHE A 32 8.02 13.39 5.47
CA PHE A 32 8.25 13.95 4.14
C PHE A 32 7.96 15.46 4.08
N GLU A 33 6.87 15.93 4.68
CA GLU A 33 6.54 17.36 4.80
C GLU A 33 7.65 18.14 5.54
N GLN A 34 8.22 17.55 6.59
CA GLN A 34 9.36 18.16 7.29
C GLN A 34 10.60 18.28 6.39
N LEU A 35 10.88 17.24 5.59
CA LEU A 35 11.97 17.28 4.62
C LEU A 35 11.73 18.32 3.53
N CYS A 36 10.50 18.40 2.99
CA CYS A 36 10.14 19.41 2.01
C CYS A 36 10.25 20.81 2.58
N GLY A 37 9.84 21.06 3.83
CA GLY A 37 10.01 22.37 4.47
C GLY A 37 11.48 22.81 4.59
N ILE A 38 12.42 21.86 4.78
CA ILE A 38 13.86 22.15 4.79
C ILE A 38 14.35 22.47 3.37
N ILE A 39 13.93 21.68 2.38
CA ILE A 39 14.34 21.86 0.99
C ILE A 39 13.73 23.14 0.40
N ASP A 40 12.50 23.50 0.76
CA ASP A 40 11.80 24.69 0.29
C ASP A 40 12.53 25.97 0.71
N ALA A 41 13.10 25.98 1.92
CA ALA A 41 13.89 27.10 2.41
C ALA A 41 15.19 27.35 1.59
N GLU A 42 15.72 26.32 0.93
CA GLU A 42 16.95 26.42 0.11
C GLU A 42 16.65 26.47 -1.40
N ASN A 43 15.66 25.71 -1.87
CA ASN A 43 15.27 25.57 -3.26
C ASN A 43 13.78 25.17 -3.38
N PRO A 44 12.87 26.15 -3.49
CA PRO A 44 11.44 25.92 -3.60
C PRO A 44 11.02 25.05 -4.78
N MET A 45 11.74 25.18 -5.91
CA MET A 45 11.43 24.41 -7.11
C MET A 45 11.77 22.92 -6.94
N ALA A 46 12.84 22.60 -6.20
CA ALA A 46 13.16 21.23 -5.86
C ALA A 46 12.14 20.62 -4.90
N ALA A 47 11.64 21.39 -3.92
CA ALA A 47 10.60 20.94 -3.00
C ALA A 47 9.29 20.60 -3.74
N GLN A 48 8.81 21.48 -4.63
CA GLN A 48 7.61 21.20 -5.44
C GLN A 48 7.74 19.96 -6.32
N LEU A 49 8.91 19.75 -6.94
CA LEU A 49 9.16 18.55 -7.74
C LEU A 49 9.13 17.29 -6.87
N LEU A 50 9.71 17.36 -5.67
CA LEU A 50 9.69 16.27 -4.70
C LEU A 50 8.27 15.94 -4.24
N GLU A 51 7.44 16.96 -3.95
CA GLU A 51 6.05 16.77 -3.55
C GLU A 51 5.23 16.04 -4.63
N MET A 52 5.33 16.45 -5.90
CA MET A 52 4.67 15.74 -7.00
C MET A 52 5.10 14.27 -7.08
N LEU A 53 6.40 13.99 -7.00
CA LEU A 53 6.92 12.63 -7.06
C LEU A 53 6.47 11.77 -5.87
N TRP A 54 6.31 12.39 -4.70
CA TRP A 54 5.86 11.72 -3.49
C TRP A 54 4.40 11.31 -3.57
N GLU A 55 3.52 12.20 -4.03
CA GLU A 55 2.10 11.88 -4.22
C GLU A 55 1.91 10.68 -5.15
N ASP A 56 2.59 10.68 -6.30
CA ASP A 56 2.55 9.57 -7.25
C ASP A 56 3.04 8.26 -6.62
N ALA A 57 4.14 8.31 -5.85
CA ALA A 57 4.70 7.13 -5.19
C ALA A 57 3.73 6.53 -4.15
N ILE A 58 3.06 7.37 -3.36
CA ILE A 58 2.08 6.92 -2.35
C ILE A 58 0.83 6.35 -3.03
N MET A 59 0.33 6.99 -4.08
CA MET A 59 -0.85 6.51 -4.80
C MET A 59 -0.60 5.17 -5.48
N ALA A 60 0.55 5.00 -6.13
CA ALA A 60 0.95 3.74 -6.74
C ALA A 60 1.05 2.59 -5.71
N ARG A 61 1.47 2.89 -4.47
CA ARG A 61 1.56 1.89 -3.41
C ARG A 61 0.21 1.46 -2.86
N ARG A 62 -0.68 2.43 -2.65
CA ARG A 62 -2.05 2.15 -2.21
C ARG A 62 -2.80 1.33 -3.24
N SER A 63 -2.61 1.62 -4.54
CA SER A 63 -3.24 0.85 -5.61
C SER A 63 -2.69 -0.58 -5.68
N ALA A 64 -1.38 -0.78 -5.51
CA ALA A 64 -0.79 -2.11 -5.45
C ALA A 64 -1.35 -2.94 -4.28
N LEU A 65 -1.47 -2.37 -3.09
CA LEU A 65 -2.06 -3.06 -1.95
C LEU A 65 -3.53 -3.39 -2.20
N PHE A 66 -4.30 -2.46 -2.77
CA PHE A 66 -5.69 -2.68 -3.11
C PHE A 66 -5.87 -3.85 -4.09
N TRP A 67 -5.04 -3.91 -5.14
CA TRP A 67 -5.06 -5.02 -6.09
C TRP A 67 -4.73 -6.36 -5.44
N GLN A 68 -3.76 -6.37 -4.52
CA GLN A 68 -3.42 -7.57 -3.76
C GLN A 68 -4.61 -8.04 -2.90
N GLN A 69 -5.26 -7.13 -2.18
CA GLN A 69 -6.43 -7.45 -1.36
C GLN A 69 -7.59 -7.98 -2.20
N MET A 70 -7.84 -7.36 -3.36
CA MET A 70 -8.89 -7.80 -4.28
C MET A 70 -8.62 -9.23 -4.80
N SER A 71 -7.36 -9.53 -5.16
CA SER A 71 -6.97 -10.86 -5.62
C SER A 71 -7.16 -11.94 -4.54
N GLU A 72 -6.84 -11.62 -3.28
CA GLU A 72 -7.09 -12.55 -2.16
C GLU A 72 -8.59 -12.81 -1.94
N VAL A 73 -9.43 -11.79 -2.04
CA VAL A 73 -10.89 -11.93 -1.95
C VAL A 73 -11.44 -12.79 -3.10
N GLU A 74 -10.96 -12.56 -4.33
CA GLU A 74 -11.34 -13.36 -5.49
C GLU A 74 -10.98 -14.84 -5.31
N LYS A 75 -9.78 -15.11 -4.78
CA LYS A 75 -9.31 -16.46 -4.48
C LYS A 75 -10.18 -17.15 -3.41
N ASP A 76 -10.52 -16.46 -2.33
CA ASP A 76 -11.42 -17.00 -1.29
C ASP A 76 -12.82 -17.31 -1.85
N MET A 77 -13.36 -16.41 -2.67
CA MET A 77 -14.64 -16.63 -3.32
C MET A 77 -14.63 -17.85 -4.26
N ALA A 78 -13.57 -18.02 -5.05
CA ALA A 78 -13.41 -19.18 -5.94
C ALA A 78 -13.34 -20.50 -5.14
N ASN A 79 -12.60 -20.51 -4.03
CA ASN A 79 -12.50 -21.68 -3.15
C ASN A 79 -13.87 -22.06 -2.56
N ARG A 80 -14.59 -21.09 -2.00
CA ARG A 80 -15.94 -21.33 -1.44
C ARG A 80 -16.93 -21.82 -2.47
N MET A 81 -16.87 -21.32 -3.70
CA MET A 81 -17.74 -21.78 -4.79
C MET A 81 -17.46 -23.23 -5.15
N MET A 82 -16.19 -23.63 -5.21
CA MET A 82 -15.79 -25.02 -5.47
C MET A 82 -16.22 -25.97 -4.36
N GLU A 83 -16.07 -25.56 -3.10
CA GLU A 83 -16.55 -26.31 -1.93
C GLU A 83 -18.06 -26.50 -1.97
N ASN A 84 -18.82 -25.43 -2.21
CA ASN A 84 -20.27 -25.47 -2.29
C ASN A 84 -20.75 -26.40 -3.42
N MET A 85 -20.14 -26.30 -4.60
CA MET A 85 -20.48 -27.17 -5.74
C MET A 85 -20.18 -28.64 -5.46
N THR A 86 -19.10 -28.93 -4.73
CA THR A 86 -18.76 -30.29 -4.29
C THR A 86 -19.78 -30.82 -3.29
N GLN A 87 -20.16 -30.01 -2.28
CA GLN A 87 -21.18 -30.38 -1.31
C GLN A 87 -22.54 -30.61 -1.98
N MET A 88 -22.94 -29.75 -2.91
CA MET A 88 -24.19 -29.90 -3.66
C MET A 88 -24.21 -31.21 -4.45
N ARG A 89 -23.09 -31.57 -5.11
CA ARG A 89 -22.96 -32.85 -5.82
C ARG A 89 -23.07 -34.04 -4.85
N GLN A 90 -22.41 -33.97 -3.70
CA GLN A 90 -22.48 -35.02 -2.68
C GLN A 90 -23.91 -35.18 -2.12
N ASN A 91 -24.58 -34.07 -1.81
CA ASN A 91 -25.96 -34.07 -1.33
C ASN A 91 -26.92 -34.66 -2.36
N TYR A 92 -26.76 -34.32 -3.64
CA TYR A 92 -27.56 -34.89 -4.72
C TYR A 92 -27.36 -36.40 -4.85
N LEU A 93 -26.10 -36.87 -4.79
CA LEU A 93 -25.80 -38.30 -4.83
C LEU A 93 -26.40 -39.05 -3.63
N ARG A 94 -26.34 -38.46 -2.43
CA ARG A 94 -26.97 -39.04 -1.24
C ARG A 94 -28.49 -39.12 -1.40
N LEU A 95 -29.14 -38.05 -1.85
CA LEU A 95 -30.59 -38.03 -2.08
C LEU A 95 -31.03 -39.12 -3.08
N MET A 96 -30.25 -39.34 -4.14
CA MET A 96 -30.50 -40.40 -5.13
C MET A 96 -30.29 -41.81 -4.59
N GLN A 97 -29.45 -42.00 -3.57
CA GLN A 97 -29.24 -43.30 -2.91
C GLN A 97 -30.29 -43.59 -1.83
N GLU A 98 -30.92 -42.55 -1.29
CA GLU A 98 -31.98 -42.64 -0.29
C GLU A 98 -33.39 -42.84 -0.92
N MET A 99 -33.53 -42.60 -2.23
CA MET A 99 -34.72 -42.96 -3.04
C MET A 99 -34.63 -44.39 -3.58
#